data_AF-A0A2S9JAC3-F1
#
_entry.id   AF-A0A2S9JAC3-F1
#
_cell.length_a   1.000
_cell.length_b   1.000
_cell.length_c   1.000
_cell.angle_alpha   90.00
_cell.angle_beta   90.00
_cell.angle_gamma   90.00
#
_symmetry.space_group_name_H-M   'P 1'
#
loop_
_entity.id
_entity.type
_entity.pdbx_description
1 polymer ?
#
loop_
_entity_poly.entity_id
_entity_poly.type
_entity_poly.pdbx_seq_one_letter_code
_entity_poly.pdbx_strand_id
1 'polypeptide(L)'
;MSIELKHSHPNGDATAAAAQHAEVARQFSATEKDSHVFRAAERHSRRVRFMKFALPAVAVIGAAVFSWFTFFSTTNIPSNITLDSAGIQDGKLVMTNPKLDGFTKDKLPYKMSAERALQDVGNSSLITLENISAEIPVGQDLRAQVKAKGGLYDNANRQLKLDNDITLTTSDGMKAQLKSADINIQENSVSSDQPVRIENSSASIVADSMKITQSGKVMVFEKGVRLVIQPAKLHEGRNEAKSPQ
;
A
#
# COMPACT_ATOMS: atom_id res chain seq x y z
N MET A 1 -27.75 -110.94 -74.86
CA MET A 1 -27.76 -112.18 -74.07
C MET A 1 -28.08 -111.76 -72.63
N SER A 2 -29.19 -112.25 -72.08
CA SER A 2 -29.70 -112.07 -70.70
C SER A 2 -30.18 -110.63 -70.36
N ILE A 3 -31.48 -110.29 -70.30
CA ILE A 3 -32.57 -110.76 -69.39
C ILE A 3 -32.10 -110.63 -67.94
N GLU A 4 -32.68 -109.78 -67.07
CA GLU A 4 -34.02 -109.97 -66.53
C GLU A 4 -34.55 -108.71 -65.80
N LEU A 5 -35.85 -108.44 -66.01
CA LEU A 5 -36.66 -107.52 -65.22
C LEU A 5 -36.87 -108.07 -63.81
N LYS A 6 -36.83 -107.22 -62.78
CA LYS A 6 -37.69 -107.41 -61.61
C LYS A 6 -38.21 -106.09 -61.08
N HIS A 7 -39.50 -105.86 -61.31
CA HIS A 7 -40.34 -104.96 -60.53
C HIS A 7 -40.49 -105.53 -59.10
N SER A 8 -40.37 -104.66 -58.09
CA SER A 8 -41.41 -104.50 -57.07
C SER A 8 -41.09 -103.29 -56.18
N HIS A 9 -41.90 -102.23 -56.32
CA HIS A 9 -42.24 -101.30 -55.23
C HIS A 9 -43.05 -102.08 -54.14
N PRO A 10 -43.30 -101.59 -52.90
CA PRO A 10 -43.51 -100.17 -52.61
C PRO A 10 -43.17 -99.64 -51.20
N ASN A 11 -43.27 -98.30 -51.13
CA ASN A 11 -43.72 -97.49 -50.00
C ASN A 11 -42.86 -97.43 -48.73
N GLY A 12 -42.30 -96.24 -48.50
CA GLY A 12 -41.84 -95.86 -47.17
C GLY A 12 -41.43 -94.40 -47.00
N ASP A 13 -40.92 -93.70 -48.02
CA ASP A 13 -40.00 -92.58 -47.69
C ASP A 13 -40.35 -91.20 -48.27
N ALA A 14 -41.59 -90.95 -48.68
CA ALA A 14 -41.99 -89.60 -49.11
C ALA A 14 -42.23 -88.63 -47.94
N THR A 15 -42.48 -89.13 -46.73
CA THR A 15 -42.70 -88.31 -45.52
C THR A 15 -41.42 -88.06 -44.71
N ALA A 16 -40.37 -88.86 -44.90
CA ALA A 16 -39.09 -88.69 -44.20
C ALA A 16 -38.19 -87.62 -44.85
N ALA A 17 -38.18 -87.52 -46.19
CA ALA A 17 -37.37 -86.52 -46.90
C ALA A 17 -37.93 -85.08 -46.77
N ALA A 18 -39.26 -84.91 -46.73
CA ALA A 18 -39.87 -83.59 -46.53
C ALA A 18 -39.64 -83.03 -45.11
N ALA A 19 -39.49 -83.90 -44.11
CA ALA A 19 -39.18 -83.50 -42.73
C ALA A 19 -37.71 -83.02 -42.59
N GLN A 20 -36.77 -83.68 -43.27
CA GLN A 20 -35.35 -83.31 -43.20
C GLN A 20 -35.03 -81.99 -43.95
N HIS A 21 -35.75 -81.67 -45.04
CA HIS A 21 -35.63 -80.37 -45.70
C HIS A 21 -36.31 -79.22 -44.94
N ALA A 22 -37.35 -79.52 -44.13
CA ALA A 22 -38.00 -78.53 -43.26
C ALA A 22 -37.17 -78.22 -41.99
N GLU A 23 -36.32 -79.15 -41.54
CA GLU A 23 -35.48 -78.97 -40.35
C GLU A 23 -34.22 -78.13 -40.64
N VAL A 24 -33.58 -78.32 -41.80
CA VAL A 24 -32.44 -77.49 -42.25
C VAL A 24 -32.88 -76.05 -42.56
N ALA A 25 -34.11 -75.83 -43.04
CA ALA A 25 -34.67 -74.49 -43.27
C ALA A 25 -35.06 -73.75 -41.96
N ARG A 26 -35.29 -74.48 -40.86
CA ARG A 26 -35.61 -73.93 -39.54
C ARG A 26 -34.39 -73.59 -38.70
N GLN A 27 -33.20 -74.12 -39.02
CA GLN A 27 -31.96 -73.78 -38.32
C GLN A 27 -31.29 -72.46 -38.77
N PHE A 28 -31.79 -71.82 -39.85
CA PHE A 28 -31.23 -70.55 -40.35
C PHE A 28 -32.16 -69.33 -40.26
N SER A 29 -33.38 -69.47 -39.72
CA SER A 29 -34.41 -68.42 -39.83
C SER A 29 -34.95 -67.85 -38.51
N ALA A 30 -34.41 -68.22 -37.35
CA ALA A 30 -34.90 -67.67 -36.08
C ALA A 30 -33.80 -67.59 -35.01
N THR A 31 -32.92 -66.62 -35.13
CA THR A 31 -32.26 -66.01 -33.98
C THR A 31 -32.22 -64.52 -34.22
N GLU A 32 -33.32 -63.88 -33.84
CA GLU A 32 -33.41 -62.57 -33.19
C GLU A 32 -32.22 -61.62 -33.41
N LYS A 33 -31.99 -61.24 -34.68
CA LYS A 33 -31.29 -60.02 -35.00
C LYS A 33 -32.23 -58.83 -34.77
N ASP A 34 -31.72 -57.86 -34.02
CA ASP A 34 -31.98 -56.43 -34.21
C ASP A 34 -33.26 -55.80 -33.66
N SER A 35 -33.57 -55.99 -32.37
CA SER A 35 -34.48 -55.03 -31.69
C SER A 35 -34.03 -54.54 -30.31
N HIS A 36 -33.06 -55.20 -29.66
CA HIS A 36 -32.57 -54.78 -28.34
C HIS A 36 -31.18 -54.11 -28.32
N VAL A 37 -30.44 -54.09 -29.43
CA VAL A 37 -29.11 -53.45 -29.50
C VAL A 37 -29.17 -52.01 -30.04
N PHE A 38 -30.17 -51.66 -30.86
CA PHE A 38 -30.29 -50.29 -31.40
C PHE A 38 -30.90 -49.25 -30.45
N ARG A 39 -31.56 -49.65 -29.36
CA ARG A 39 -32.11 -48.71 -28.37
C ARG A 39 -31.12 -48.30 -27.26
N ALA A 40 -29.96 -48.96 -27.16
CA ALA A 40 -28.92 -48.61 -26.20
C ALA A 40 -27.88 -47.61 -26.77
N ALA A 41 -27.71 -47.55 -28.10
CA ALA A 41 -26.68 -46.72 -28.73
C ALA A 41 -27.08 -45.23 -28.94
N GLU A 42 -28.37 -44.91 -29.07
CA GLU A 42 -28.79 -43.51 -29.27
C GLU A 42 -28.69 -42.64 -28.01
N ARG A 43 -28.76 -43.26 -26.82
CA ARG A 43 -28.73 -42.51 -25.54
C ARG A 43 -27.32 -41.98 -25.21
N HIS A 44 -26.27 -42.66 -25.67
CA HIS A 44 -24.89 -42.21 -25.47
C HIS A 44 -24.48 -41.13 -26.49
N SER A 45 -24.93 -41.24 -27.74
CA SER A 45 -24.62 -40.27 -28.81
C SER A 45 -25.29 -38.90 -28.59
N ARG A 46 -26.55 -38.88 -28.11
CA ARG A 46 -27.25 -37.62 -27.80
C ARG A 46 -26.67 -36.90 -26.59
N ARG A 47 -26.24 -37.63 -25.55
CA ARG A 47 -25.70 -37.03 -24.31
C ARG A 47 -24.33 -36.38 -24.55
N VAL A 48 -23.48 -36.97 -25.40
CA VAL A 48 -22.18 -36.37 -25.79
C VAL A 48 -22.38 -35.16 -26.70
N ARG A 49 -23.36 -35.20 -27.62
CA ARG A 49 -23.67 -34.04 -28.47
C ARG A 49 -24.24 -32.86 -27.67
N PHE A 50 -25.04 -33.12 -26.63
CA PHE A 50 -25.50 -32.08 -25.72
C PHE A 50 -24.36 -31.46 -24.92
N MET A 51 -23.42 -32.27 -24.42
CA MET A 51 -22.28 -31.78 -23.62
C MET A 51 -21.30 -30.93 -24.44
N LYS A 52 -21.16 -31.20 -25.74
CA LYS A 52 -20.39 -30.35 -26.68
C LYS A 52 -20.93 -28.93 -26.84
N PHE A 53 -22.24 -28.71 -26.64
CA PHE A 53 -22.85 -27.37 -26.69
C PHE A 53 -23.07 -26.78 -25.30
N ALA A 54 -23.39 -27.59 -24.30
CA ALA A 54 -23.63 -27.14 -22.93
C ALA A 54 -22.36 -26.58 -22.29
N LEU A 55 -21.20 -27.19 -22.52
CA LEU A 55 -19.93 -26.75 -21.91
C LEU A 55 -19.49 -25.35 -22.37
N PRO A 56 -19.44 -25.03 -23.68
CA PRO A 56 -19.15 -23.66 -24.12
C PRO A 56 -20.27 -22.68 -23.71
N ALA A 57 -21.54 -23.09 -23.69
CA ALA A 57 -22.63 -22.23 -23.25
C ALA A 57 -22.49 -21.83 -21.77
N VAL A 58 -22.13 -22.77 -20.88
CA VAL A 58 -21.87 -22.49 -19.46
C VAL A 58 -20.67 -21.58 -19.29
N ALA A 59 -19.60 -21.76 -20.08
CA ALA A 59 -18.44 -20.89 -20.05
C ALA A 59 -18.79 -19.44 -20.44
N VAL A 60 -19.60 -19.26 -21.49
CA VAL A 60 -20.06 -17.93 -21.94
C VAL A 60 -20.97 -17.28 -20.90
N ILE A 61 -21.90 -18.04 -20.31
CA ILE A 61 -22.78 -17.54 -19.25
C ILE A 61 -21.96 -17.15 -18.02
N GLY A 62 -20.98 -17.97 -17.61
CA GLY A 62 -20.08 -17.66 -16.50
C GLY A 62 -19.27 -16.39 -16.75
N ALA A 63 -18.73 -16.22 -17.96
CA ALA A 63 -18.01 -15.00 -18.35
C ALA A 63 -18.93 -13.77 -18.34
N ALA A 64 -20.17 -13.89 -18.82
CA ALA A 64 -21.14 -12.80 -18.82
C ALA A 64 -21.56 -12.42 -17.39
N VAL A 65 -21.82 -13.39 -16.51
CA VAL A 65 -22.13 -13.15 -15.09
C VAL A 65 -20.95 -12.52 -14.37
N PHE A 66 -19.73 -13.01 -14.61
CA PHE A 66 -18.51 -12.44 -14.03
C PHE A 66 -18.28 -11.00 -14.50
N SER A 67 -18.42 -10.72 -15.80
CA SER A 67 -18.34 -9.36 -16.35
C SER A 67 -19.42 -8.46 -15.76
N TRP A 68 -20.68 -8.92 -15.72
CA TRP A 68 -21.78 -8.17 -15.13
C TRP A 68 -21.52 -7.84 -13.66
N PHE A 69 -21.10 -8.83 -12.86
CA PHE A 69 -20.77 -8.61 -11.46
C PHE A 69 -19.58 -7.66 -11.29
N THR A 70 -18.54 -7.77 -12.11
CA THR A 70 -17.40 -6.84 -12.10
C THR A 70 -17.83 -5.40 -12.43
N PHE A 71 -18.61 -5.19 -13.48
CA PHE A 71 -18.96 -3.85 -13.96
C PHE A 71 -20.13 -3.21 -13.19
N PHE A 72 -21.08 -3.98 -12.66
CA PHE A 72 -22.22 -3.46 -11.90
C PHE A 72 -22.02 -3.52 -10.37
N SER A 73 -21.18 -4.41 -9.83
CA SER A 73 -20.88 -4.41 -8.38
C SER A 73 -19.78 -3.42 -7.99
N THR A 74 -19.05 -2.83 -8.95
CA THR A 74 -18.08 -1.76 -8.64
C THR A 74 -18.74 -0.46 -8.17
N THR A 75 -20.07 -0.32 -8.24
CA THR A 75 -20.79 0.84 -7.71
C THR A 75 -20.99 0.79 -6.19
N ASN A 76 -20.66 -0.31 -5.51
CA ASN A 76 -20.75 -0.41 -4.05
C ASN A 76 -19.39 -0.78 -3.45
N ILE A 77 -18.41 0.13 -3.55
CA ILE A 77 -17.25 0.10 -2.66
C ILE A 77 -17.77 0.51 -1.28
N PRO A 78 -17.78 -0.38 -0.27
CA PRO A 78 -18.11 0.01 1.09
C PRO A 78 -16.99 0.95 1.57
N SER A 79 -17.34 2.19 1.88
CA SER A 79 -16.46 3.25 2.37
C SER A 79 -15.93 2.99 3.80
N ASN A 80 -15.80 1.72 4.20
CA ASN A 80 -15.41 1.31 5.55
C ASN A 80 -14.32 0.23 5.57
N ILE A 81 -13.47 0.17 4.54
CA ILE A 81 -12.13 -0.41 4.74
C ILE A 81 -11.29 0.70 5.36
N THR A 82 -11.14 0.61 6.67
CA THR A 82 -10.16 1.34 7.47
C THR A 82 -8.75 1.08 6.93
N LEU A 83 -8.35 1.88 5.93
CA LEU A 83 -6.96 2.25 5.74
C LEU A 83 -6.67 3.35 6.75
N ASP A 84 -6.21 2.93 7.93
CA ASP A 84 -5.54 3.81 8.87
C ASP A 84 -4.27 4.33 8.19
N SER A 85 -4.36 5.47 7.48
CA SER A 85 -3.28 6.46 7.20
C SER A 85 -3.42 7.28 5.91
N ALA A 86 -4.41 7.08 5.04
CA ALA A 86 -4.47 7.82 3.76
C ALA A 86 -5.88 7.95 3.20
N GLY A 87 -6.54 9.08 3.43
CA GLY A 87 -7.78 9.46 2.75
C GLY A 87 -7.47 10.40 1.59
N ILE A 88 -7.90 10.06 0.38
CA ILE A 88 -7.87 11.00 -0.74
C ILE A 88 -9.12 11.88 -0.61
N GLN A 89 -8.95 13.17 -0.36
CA GLN A 89 -10.03 14.17 -0.34
C GLN A 89 -9.65 15.30 -1.31
N ASP A 90 -10.53 15.62 -2.26
CA ASP A 90 -10.34 16.72 -3.22
C ASP A 90 -9.03 16.68 -4.04
N GLY A 91 -8.57 15.47 -4.42
CA GLY A 91 -7.32 15.29 -5.17
C GLY A 91 -6.06 15.57 -4.35
N LYS A 92 -6.18 15.67 -3.01
CA LYS A 92 -5.09 15.75 -2.06
C LYS A 92 -5.07 14.51 -1.18
N LEU A 93 -3.88 13.96 -0.97
CA LEU A 93 -3.65 12.90 0.00
C LEU A 93 -3.57 13.53 1.38
N VAL A 94 -4.49 13.17 2.26
CA VAL A 94 -4.51 13.59 3.67
C VAL A 94 -4.00 12.46 4.54
N MET A 95 -2.95 12.74 5.30
CA MET A 95 -2.31 11.81 6.22
C MET A 95 -2.56 12.28 7.65
N THR A 96 -2.98 11.37 8.52
CA THR A 96 -3.17 11.63 9.96
C THR A 96 -1.93 11.17 10.73
N ASN A 97 -1.47 12.00 11.65
CA ASN A 97 -0.29 11.77 12.48
C ASN A 97 0.97 11.31 11.68
N PRO A 98 1.33 12.00 10.57
CA PRO A 98 2.49 11.65 9.77
C PRO A 98 3.78 11.73 10.60
N LYS A 99 4.70 10.81 10.33
CA LYS A 99 6.02 10.76 10.96
C LYS A 99 7.10 10.68 9.89
N LEU A 100 8.19 11.41 10.12
CA LEU A 100 9.39 11.43 9.30
C LEU A 100 10.59 11.25 10.23
N ASP A 101 11.28 10.13 10.06
CA ASP A 101 12.57 9.86 10.68
C ASP A 101 13.66 9.98 9.62
N GLY A 102 14.79 10.58 9.98
CA GLY A 102 15.90 10.75 9.05
C GLY A 102 17.22 11.04 9.74
N PHE A 103 18.24 11.32 8.95
CA PHE A 103 19.58 11.65 9.42
C PHE A 103 20.03 12.98 8.84
N THR A 104 20.68 13.80 9.65
CA THR A 104 21.37 15.00 9.17
C THR A 104 22.62 14.61 8.37
N LYS A 105 23.25 15.59 7.71
CA LYS A 105 24.54 15.40 7.03
C LYS A 105 25.63 14.81 7.93
N ASP A 106 25.56 15.10 9.22
CA ASP A 106 26.49 14.63 10.25
C ASP A 106 26.13 13.22 10.79
N LYS A 107 25.21 12.50 10.11
CA LYS A 107 24.69 11.17 10.48
C LYS A 107 23.98 11.14 11.84
N LEU A 108 23.45 12.26 12.29
CA LEU A 108 22.71 12.33 13.54
C LEU A 108 21.21 12.15 13.28
N PRO A 109 20.51 11.31 14.06
CA PRO A 109 19.10 11.04 13.82
C PRO A 109 18.24 12.25 14.22
N TYR A 110 17.28 12.59 13.37
CA TYR A 110 16.22 13.56 13.66
C TYR A 110 14.85 12.90 13.47
N LYS A 111 13.85 13.45 14.16
CA LYS A 111 12.46 13.00 14.06
C LYS A 111 11.55 14.20 13.87
N MET A 112 10.53 14.04 13.05
CA MET A 112 9.51 15.04 12.83
C MET A 112 8.15 14.35 12.76
N SER A 113 7.17 14.90 13.45
CA SER A 113 5.78 14.47 13.36
C SER A 113 4.89 15.69 13.19
N ALA A 114 3.72 15.49 12.60
CA ALA A 114 2.68 16.51 12.54
C ALA A 114 1.34 15.86 12.91
N GLU A 115 0.33 16.66 13.20
CA GLU A 115 -1.03 16.14 13.43
C GLU A 115 -1.69 15.75 12.10
N ARG A 116 -1.50 16.58 11.07
CA ARG A 116 -1.98 16.34 9.71
C ARG A 116 -0.93 16.73 8.68
N ALA A 117 -0.89 15.98 7.58
CA ALA A 117 -0.20 16.37 6.36
C ALA A 117 -1.14 16.33 5.17
N LEU A 118 -1.04 17.33 4.30
CA LEU A 118 -1.74 17.41 3.04
C LEU A 118 -0.73 17.44 1.91
N GLN A 119 -0.78 16.43 1.04
CA GLN A 119 0.06 16.33 -0.14
C GLN A 119 -0.82 16.44 -1.39
N ASP A 120 -0.47 17.34 -2.30
CA ASP A 120 -1.19 17.47 -3.56
C ASP A 120 -0.81 16.32 -4.52
N VAL A 121 -1.78 15.63 -5.11
CA VAL A 121 -1.49 14.54 -6.06
C VAL A 121 -0.85 15.09 -7.35
N GLY A 122 -1.13 16.34 -7.73
CA GLY A 122 -0.50 17.01 -8.86
C GLY A 122 0.91 17.54 -8.56
N ASN A 123 1.22 17.81 -7.29
CA ASN A 123 2.54 18.25 -6.84
C ASN A 123 2.96 17.48 -5.59
N SER A 124 3.37 16.23 -5.81
CA SER A 124 3.82 15.31 -4.76
C SER A 124 5.08 15.78 -4.02
N SER A 125 5.80 16.78 -4.52
CA SER A 125 7.01 17.28 -3.83
C SER A 125 6.69 18.15 -2.61
N LEU A 126 5.52 18.82 -2.60
CA LEU A 126 5.13 19.75 -1.55
C LEU A 126 4.12 19.11 -0.60
N ILE A 127 4.44 19.14 0.68
CA ILE A 127 3.63 18.58 1.76
C ILE A 127 3.35 19.69 2.76
N THR A 128 2.08 20.07 2.88
CA THR A 128 1.63 21.01 3.92
C THR A 128 1.48 20.26 5.23
N LEU A 129 2.06 20.77 6.30
CA LEU A 129 2.09 20.15 7.61
C LEU A 129 1.37 21.05 8.62
N GLU A 130 0.62 20.44 9.53
CA GLU A 130 -0.11 21.15 10.59
C GLU A 130 0.25 20.58 11.97
N ASN A 131 0.44 21.47 12.94
CA ASN A 131 0.85 21.16 14.31
C ASN A 131 2.11 20.26 14.33
N ILE A 132 3.21 20.84 13.89
CA ILE A 132 4.50 20.17 13.74
C ILE A 132 5.20 20.09 15.09
N SER A 133 5.80 18.93 15.35
CA SER A 133 6.72 18.68 16.45
C SER A 133 7.94 17.95 15.90
N ALA A 134 9.12 18.54 16.04
CA ALA A 134 10.37 17.94 15.58
C ALA A 134 11.40 17.90 16.70
N GLU A 135 12.22 16.86 16.70
CA GLU A 135 13.39 16.72 17.55
C GLU A 135 14.63 16.64 16.64
N ILE A 136 15.49 17.65 16.75
CA ILE A 136 16.64 17.84 15.86
C ILE A 136 17.92 17.90 16.71
N PRO A 137 18.99 17.18 16.33
CA PRO A 137 20.27 17.27 17.01
C PRO A 137 20.98 18.59 16.66
N VAL A 138 21.50 19.28 17.68
CA VAL A 138 22.29 20.51 17.55
C VAL A 138 23.74 20.18 17.96
N GLY A 139 24.51 19.63 17.03
CA GLY A 139 25.78 18.98 17.37
C GLY A 139 25.56 17.58 17.97
N GLN A 140 26.57 17.02 18.65
CA GLN A 140 26.54 15.61 19.07
C GLN A 140 25.65 15.33 20.30
N ASP A 141 25.72 16.20 21.31
CA ASP A 141 25.13 15.91 22.63
C ASP A 141 23.81 16.66 22.90
N LEU A 142 23.47 17.64 22.07
CA LEU A 142 22.37 18.56 22.32
C LEU A 142 21.18 18.27 21.42
N ARG A 143 19.98 18.30 21.99
CA ARG A 143 18.72 18.06 21.27
C ARG A 143 17.85 19.30 21.37
N ALA A 144 17.33 19.75 20.23
CA ALA A 144 16.36 20.83 20.13
C ALA A 144 14.98 20.26 19.80
N GLN A 145 14.00 20.59 20.64
CA GLN A 145 12.59 20.37 20.38
C GLN A 145 12.03 21.59 19.66
N VAL A 146 11.52 21.41 18.46
CA VAL A 146 10.88 22.44 17.65
C VAL A 146 9.38 22.17 17.59
N LYS A 147 8.58 23.21 17.78
CA LYS A 147 7.13 23.18 17.62
C LYS A 147 6.70 24.34 16.74
N ALA A 148 5.79 24.08 15.80
CA ALA A 148 5.22 25.08 14.91
C ALA A 148 3.77 24.73 14.57
N LYS A 149 2.90 25.72 14.35
CA LYS A 149 1.49 25.46 13.99
C LYS A 149 1.34 25.02 12.54
N GLY A 150 2.17 25.54 11.65
CA GLY A 150 2.12 25.24 10.24
C GLY A 150 3.52 25.13 9.64
N GLY A 151 3.57 24.49 8.48
CA GLY A 151 4.77 24.46 7.67
C GLY A 151 4.57 23.82 6.32
N LEU A 152 5.50 24.08 5.42
CA LEU A 152 5.56 23.51 4.10
C LEU A 152 6.87 22.75 3.96
N TYR A 153 6.76 21.44 3.78
CA TYR A 153 7.90 20.58 3.50
C TYR A 153 8.03 20.33 2.00
N ASP A 154 9.18 20.71 1.45
CA ASP A 154 9.59 20.38 0.10
C ASP A 154 10.52 19.17 0.13
N ASN A 155 9.99 18.01 -0.27
CA ASN A 155 10.73 16.76 -0.28
C ASN A 155 11.82 16.73 -1.36
N ALA A 156 11.64 17.43 -2.48
CA ALA A 156 12.60 17.44 -3.59
C ALA A 156 13.87 18.22 -3.20
N ASN A 157 13.69 19.38 -2.57
CA ASN A 157 14.79 20.22 -2.12
C ASN A 157 15.25 19.90 -0.68
N ARG A 158 14.48 19.09 0.06
CA ARG A 158 14.66 18.82 1.50
C ARG A 158 14.71 20.12 2.31
N GLN A 159 13.76 21.00 2.02
CA GLN A 159 13.56 22.27 2.71
C GLN A 159 12.28 22.22 3.53
N LEU A 160 12.32 22.77 4.72
CA LEU A 160 11.16 22.90 5.60
C LEU A 160 10.97 24.38 5.91
N LYS A 161 9.85 24.93 5.44
CA LYS A 161 9.42 26.28 5.80
C LYS A 161 8.46 26.16 6.95
N LEU A 162 8.76 26.81 8.06
CA LEU A 162 7.89 26.88 9.22
C LEU A 162 7.30 28.26 9.30
N ASP A 163 6.02 28.32 9.65
CA ASP A 163 5.30 29.55 9.90
C ASP A 163 4.49 29.43 11.21
N ASN A 164 3.99 30.58 11.66
CA ASN A 164 3.03 30.68 12.76
C ASN A 164 3.54 30.15 14.11
N ASP A 165 4.19 31.04 14.87
CA ASP A 165 4.60 30.86 16.27
C ASP A 165 5.50 29.65 16.50
N ILE A 166 6.72 29.72 15.99
CA ILE A 166 7.72 28.68 16.14
C ILE A 166 8.37 28.82 17.53
N THR A 167 8.35 27.73 18.29
CA THR A 167 9.03 27.63 19.58
C THR A 167 10.07 26.53 19.50
N LEU A 168 11.31 26.87 19.87
CA LEU A 168 12.42 25.93 19.98
C LEU A 168 12.89 25.90 21.42
N THR A 169 13.02 24.70 21.99
CA THR A 169 13.59 24.49 23.32
C THR A 169 14.69 23.47 23.22
N THR A 170 15.84 23.79 23.78
CA THR A 170 17.01 22.93 23.76
C THR A 170 17.22 22.27 25.12
N SER A 171 17.84 21.10 25.14
CA SER A 171 18.06 20.31 26.37
C SER A 171 18.93 21.01 27.44
N ASP A 172 19.68 22.05 27.07
CA ASP A 172 20.46 22.91 27.98
C ASP A 172 19.65 24.07 28.59
N GLY A 173 18.36 24.18 28.25
CA GLY A 173 17.46 25.21 28.75
C GLY A 173 17.38 26.47 27.89
N MET A 174 18.06 26.52 26.74
CA MET A 174 17.86 27.60 25.76
C MET A 174 16.45 27.55 25.16
N LYS A 175 15.83 28.72 25.01
CA LYS A 175 14.53 28.90 24.35
C LYS A 175 14.66 29.90 23.21
N ALA A 176 14.06 29.60 22.08
CA ALA A 176 13.94 30.52 20.96
C ALA A 176 12.48 30.60 20.48
N GLN A 177 12.07 31.81 20.13
CA GLN A 177 10.75 32.14 19.61
C GLN A 177 10.96 32.87 18.28
N LEU A 178 10.32 32.35 17.22
CA LEU A 178 10.44 32.88 15.86
C LEU A 178 9.05 32.94 15.22
N LYS A 179 8.85 33.88 14.29
CA LYS A 179 7.61 33.95 13.51
C LYS A 179 7.64 33.08 12.26
N SER A 180 8.79 33.00 11.61
CA SER A 180 9.06 32.16 10.44
C SER A 180 10.44 31.53 10.58
N ALA A 181 10.66 30.41 9.89
CA ALA A 181 11.99 29.85 9.71
C ALA A 181 12.04 29.00 8.44
N ASP A 182 13.07 29.20 7.63
CA ASP A 182 13.43 28.32 6.54
C ASP A 182 14.58 27.41 6.99
N ILE A 183 14.36 26.10 6.93
CA ILE A 183 15.32 25.08 7.34
C ILE A 183 15.74 24.29 6.11
N ASN A 184 17.03 24.26 5.82
CA ASN A 184 17.61 23.38 4.81
C ASN A 184 18.28 22.19 5.50
N ILE A 185 17.66 21.01 5.37
CA ILE A 185 18.11 19.79 6.04
C ILE A 185 19.42 19.26 5.42
N GLN A 186 19.68 19.53 4.14
CA GLN A 186 20.89 19.08 3.45
C GLN A 186 22.13 19.85 3.89
N GLU A 187 21.98 21.17 3.99
CA GLU A 187 23.04 22.09 4.37
C GLU A 187 23.17 22.24 5.89
N ASN A 188 22.20 21.71 6.64
CA ASN A 188 22.06 21.89 8.07
C ASN A 188 22.11 23.37 8.46
N SER A 189 21.33 24.17 7.72
CA SER A 189 21.25 25.62 7.87
C SER A 189 19.81 26.05 8.16
N VAL A 190 19.69 27.16 8.89
CA VAL A 190 18.40 27.75 9.26
C VAL A 190 18.48 29.24 8.98
N SER A 191 17.43 29.84 8.44
CA SER A 191 17.30 31.29 8.30
C SER A 191 15.92 31.75 8.72
N SER A 192 15.85 32.96 9.27
CA SER A 192 14.61 33.68 9.57
C SER A 192 14.79 35.10 9.10
N ASP A 193 13.88 35.57 8.26
CA ASP A 193 13.78 36.95 7.80
C ASP A 193 12.81 37.79 8.67
N GLN A 194 12.22 37.16 9.70
CA GLN A 194 11.33 37.77 10.67
C GLN A 194 11.96 37.85 12.06
N PRO A 195 11.41 38.69 12.96
CA PRO A 195 11.93 38.86 14.31
C PRO A 195 12.09 37.54 15.07
N VAL A 196 13.25 37.41 15.69
CA VAL A 196 13.65 36.29 16.53
C VAL A 196 13.93 36.78 17.95
N ARG A 197 13.58 35.95 18.93
CA ARG A 197 13.97 36.12 20.32
C ARG A 197 14.59 34.83 20.82
N ILE A 198 15.79 34.93 21.37
CA ILE A 198 16.48 33.80 22.01
C ILE A 198 16.80 34.19 23.44
N GLU A 199 16.62 33.25 24.35
CA GLU A 199 16.93 33.43 25.76
C GLU A 199 17.48 32.15 26.37
N ASN A 200 18.44 32.31 27.26
CA ASN A 200 18.92 31.27 28.16
C ASN A 200 19.05 31.86 29.58
N SER A 201 19.61 31.11 30.52
CA SER A 201 19.77 31.54 31.92
C SER A 201 20.64 32.78 32.11
N SER A 202 21.54 33.09 31.18
CA SER A 202 22.56 34.12 31.32
C SER A 202 22.44 35.26 30.30
N ALA A 203 21.65 35.10 29.24
CA ALA A 203 21.58 36.07 28.15
C ALA A 203 20.25 36.01 27.39
N SER A 204 19.89 37.13 26.77
CA SER A 204 18.78 37.23 25.81
C SER A 204 19.18 38.05 24.60
N ILE A 205 18.80 37.58 23.41
CA ILE A 205 19.04 38.21 22.12
C ILE A 205 17.70 38.45 21.44
N VAL A 206 17.51 39.65 20.90
CA VAL A 206 16.39 39.98 20.00
C VAL A 206 16.99 40.55 18.72
N ALA A 207 16.52 40.11 17.56
CA ALA A 207 16.95 40.60 16.25
C ALA A 207 15.82 40.47 15.22
N ASP A 208 15.89 41.23 14.13
CA ASP A 208 14.87 41.16 13.07
C ASP A 208 15.16 40.06 12.03
N SER A 209 16.38 39.53 12.01
CA SER A 209 16.81 38.45 11.13
C SER A 209 17.85 37.56 11.82
N MET A 210 17.85 36.28 11.46
CA MET A 210 18.81 35.30 11.95
C MET A 210 19.23 34.33 10.87
N LYS A 211 20.49 33.93 10.88
CA LYS A 211 21.02 32.85 10.06
C LYS A 211 21.91 31.93 10.89
N ILE A 212 21.65 30.64 10.79
CA ILE A 212 22.43 29.57 11.42
C ILE A 212 23.09 28.76 10.30
N THR A 213 24.40 28.56 10.40
CA THR A 213 25.19 27.83 9.43
C THR A 213 26.17 26.88 10.13
N GLN A 214 26.86 26.05 9.34
CA GLN A 214 27.86 25.10 9.84
C GLN A 214 27.32 24.16 10.92
N SER A 215 26.13 23.58 10.69
CA SER A 215 25.50 22.65 11.63
C SER A 215 25.24 23.26 13.02
N GLY A 216 24.91 24.55 13.10
CA GLY A 216 24.63 25.24 14.36
C GLY A 216 25.83 25.91 15.02
N LYS A 217 27.05 25.76 14.47
CA LYS A 217 28.27 26.35 15.05
C LYS A 217 28.35 27.86 14.91
N VAL A 218 27.75 28.42 13.85
CA VAL A 218 27.79 29.85 13.56
C VAL A 218 26.36 30.36 13.47
N MET A 219 26.04 31.31 14.35
CA MET A 219 24.77 32.02 14.36
C MET A 219 25.05 33.51 14.12
N VAL A 220 24.37 34.07 13.13
CA VAL A 220 24.47 35.48 12.73
C VAL A 220 23.11 36.12 12.94
N PHE A 221 23.08 37.24 13.66
CA PHE A 221 21.90 38.04 13.89
C PHE A 221 22.07 39.38 13.19
N GLU A 222 21.06 39.82 12.46
CA GLU A 222 21.13 41.04 11.67
C GLU A 222 19.90 41.89 11.93
N LYS A 223 20.07 43.22 11.83
CA LYS A 223 19.02 44.25 11.97
C LYS A 223 18.36 44.29 13.36
N GLY A 224 18.30 45.48 13.97
CA GLY A 224 17.62 45.65 15.26
C GLY A 224 18.19 44.82 16.41
N VAL A 225 19.46 44.39 16.33
CA VAL A 225 20.05 43.44 17.28
C VAL A 225 20.22 44.06 18.67
N ARG A 226 19.62 43.42 19.68
CA ARG A 226 19.78 43.74 21.09
C ARG A 226 20.20 42.50 21.85
N LEU A 227 21.37 42.58 22.49
CA LEU A 227 21.89 41.56 23.38
C LEU A 227 21.87 42.08 24.82
N VAL A 228 21.30 41.29 25.72
CA VAL A 228 21.32 41.53 27.17
C VAL A 228 22.01 40.35 27.82
N ILE A 229 23.10 40.60 28.54
CA ILE A 229 23.80 39.58 29.31
C ILE A 229 23.55 39.84 30.79
N GLN A 230 23.04 38.84 31.48
CA GLN A 230 22.92 38.83 32.92
C GLN A 230 24.26 38.34 33.50
N PRO A 231 24.91 39.13 34.35
CA PRO A 231 26.08 38.65 35.06
C PRO A 231 25.63 37.47 35.91
N ALA A 232 26.25 36.30 35.70
CA ALA A 232 26.13 35.20 36.66
C ALA A 232 26.47 35.79 38.02
N LYS A 233 25.61 35.59 39.03
CA LYS A 233 25.95 35.94 40.41
C LYS A 233 27.30 35.28 40.68
N LEU A 234 28.37 36.08 40.73
CA LEU A 234 29.66 35.62 41.20
C LEU A 234 29.36 35.00 42.55
N HIS A 235 29.63 33.70 42.69
CA HIS A 235 29.61 33.07 44.00
C HIS A 235 30.64 33.84 44.84
N GLU A 236 30.17 34.69 45.75
CA GLU A 236 30.93 35.21 46.87
C GLU A 236 31.33 34.01 47.74
N GLY A 237 32.42 33.37 47.34
CA GLY A 237 33.01 32.21 47.97
C GLY A 237 34.41 32.56 48.46
N ARG A 238 34.46 33.12 49.67
CA ARG A 238 35.53 32.89 50.64
C ARG A 238 36.93 33.44 50.29
N ASN A 239 37.05 34.77 50.32
CA ASN A 239 38.22 35.37 50.97
C ASN A 239 37.94 35.41 52.47
N GLU A 240 38.02 34.24 53.12
CA GLU A 240 38.36 34.22 54.55
C GLU A 240 39.81 34.66 54.65
N ALA A 241 39.99 35.97 54.80
CA ALA A 241 41.20 36.54 55.35
C ALA A 241 41.39 35.94 56.75
N LYS A 242 42.15 34.86 56.84
CA LYS A 242 42.72 34.43 58.12
C LYS A 242 43.94 35.31 58.37
N SER A 243 43.75 36.30 59.23
CA SER A 243 44.78 37.21 59.73
C SER A 243 46.03 36.47 60.21
N PRO A 244 47.24 37.05 60.02
CA PRO A 244 48.45 36.57 60.67
C PRO A 244 48.40 36.93 62.17
N GLN A 245 48.59 35.92 63.02
CA GLN A 245 49.17 36.05 64.36
C GLN A 245 50.27 34.99 64.48
#